data_AF-G5JEM7-F1
#
_entry.id   AF-G5JEM7-F1
#
_cell.length_a   1.000
_cell.length_b   1.000
_cell.length_c   1.000
_cell.angle_alpha   90.00
_cell.angle_beta   90.00
_cell.angle_gamma   90.00
#
_symmetry.space_group_name_H-M   'P 1'
#
loop_
_entity.id
_entity.type
_entity.pdbx_description
1 polymer ?
#
loop_
_entity_poly.entity_id
_entity_poly.type
_entity_poly.pdbx_seq_one_letter_code
_entity_poly.pdbx_strand_id
1 'polypeptide(L)' 'MAGVANLTPHRLRHTFATQLLLTGMEPLHARTLTRHKSEVSFKRYAKRALEAAAERAFYQAIGEEPPKL' A
#
# COMPACT_ATOMS: atom_id res chain seq x y z
N MET A 1 19.15 20.42 2.36
CA MET A 1 18.24 19.26 2.10
C MET A 1 18.60 18.17 3.09
N ALA A 2 17.64 17.60 3.80
CA ALA A 2 17.89 16.46 4.70
C ALA A 2 18.48 15.31 3.86
N GLY A 3 19.69 14.84 4.18
CA GLY A 3 20.52 13.94 3.36
C GLY A 3 20.02 12.50 3.22
N VAL A 4 18.72 12.31 2.97
CA VAL A 4 18.12 10.99 2.76
C VAL A 4 18.45 10.50 1.36
N ALA A 5 19.31 9.47 1.29
CA ALA A 5 19.72 8.86 0.03
C ALA A 5 18.51 8.37 -0.78
N ASN A 6 18.51 8.65 -2.08
CA ASN A 6 17.50 8.19 -3.03
C ASN A 6 16.05 8.64 -2.71
N LEU A 7 15.87 9.76 -2.01
CA LEU A 7 14.55 10.38 -1.83
C LEU A 7 14.20 11.19 -3.09
N THR A 8 13.14 10.80 -3.80
CA THR A 8 12.64 11.53 -4.97
C THR A 8 11.13 11.78 -4.84
N PRO A 9 10.58 12.84 -5.46
CA PRO A 9 9.13 13.08 -5.46
C PRO A 9 8.32 11.88 -5.99
N HIS A 10 8.88 11.15 -6.95
CA HIS A 10 8.28 9.94 -7.49
C HIS A 10 8.17 8.83 -6.43
N ARG A 11 9.21 8.64 -5.62
CA ARG A 11 9.20 7.67 -4.52
C ARG A 11 8.23 8.06 -3.42
N LEU A 12 8.16 9.34 -3.06
CA LEU A 12 7.16 9.83 -2.08
C LEU A 12 5.74 9.51 -2.54
N ARG A 13 5.42 9.74 -3.82
CA ARG A 13 4.11 9.42 -4.40
C ARG A 13 3.79 7.92 -4.32
N HIS A 14 4.78 7.05 -4.57
CA HIS A 14 4.60 5.60 -4.45
C HIS A 14 4.40 5.13 -3.02
N THR A 15 5.18 5.68 -2.08
CA THR A 15 5.01 5.40 -0.65
C THR A 15 3.62 5.83 -0.19
N PHE A 16 3.18 7.02 -0.58
CA PHE A 16 1.87 7.54 -0.23
C PHE A 16 0.73 6.66 -0.79
N ALA A 17 0.79 6.26 -2.07
CA ALA A 17 -0.20 5.36 -2.67
C ALA A 17 -0.29 4.01 -1.94
N THR A 18 0.85 3.45 -1.54
CA THR A 18 0.92 2.19 -0.79
C THR A 18 0.26 2.33 0.59
N GLN A 19 0.54 3.43 1.30
CA GLN A 19 -0.04 3.69 2.62
C GLN A 19 -1.56 3.81 2.57
N LEU A 20 -2.12 4.54 1.59
CA LEU A 20 -3.58 4.63 1.43
C LEU A 20 -4.23 3.24 1.33
N LEU A 21 -3.66 2.35 0.53
CA LEU A 21 -4.18 1.00 0.37
C LEU A 21 -4.02 0.15 1.64
N LEU A 22 -2.90 0.28 2.35
CA LEU A 22 -2.67 -0.42 3.61
C LEU A 22 -3.63 0.02 4.71
N THR A 23 -4.10 1.27 4.69
CA THR A 23 -5.16 1.76 5.58
C THR A 23 -6.56 1.25 5.23
N GLY A 24 -6.70 0.44 4.17
CA GLY A 24 -7.97 -0.13 3.73
C GLY A 24 -8.74 0.76 2.75
N MET A 25 -8.13 1.83 2.21
CA MET A 25 -8.77 2.65 1.18
C MET A 25 -9.02 1.83 -0.08
N GLU A 26 -10.19 2.02 -0.68
CA GLU A 26 -10.55 1.39 -1.95
C GLU A 26 -9.55 1.77 -3.07
N PRO A 27 -9.08 0.80 -3.89
CA PRO A 27 -8.06 1.04 -4.91
C PRO A 27 -8.35 2.12 -5.94
N LEU A 28 -9.57 2.24 -6.46
CA LEU A 28 -9.95 3.28 -7.41
C LEU A 28 -9.89 4.68 -6.78
N HIS A 29 -10.30 4.84 -5.51
CA HIS A 29 -10.15 6.08 -4.76
C HIS A 29 -8.68 6.46 -4.59
N ALA A 30 -7.85 5.52 -4.12
CA ALA A 30 -6.42 5.74 -3.94
C ALA A 30 -5.72 6.10 -5.27
N ARG A 31 -6.10 5.44 -6.38
CA ARG A 31 -5.58 5.72 -7.72
C ARG A 31 -5.96 7.12 -8.20
N THR A 32 -7.19 7.54 -7.93
CA THR A 32 -7.74 8.85 -8.30
C THR A 32 -7.01 9.97 -7.57
N LEU A 33 -6.87 9.87 -6.24
CA LEU A 33 -6.15 10.84 -5.42
C LEU A 33 -4.68 10.96 -5.82
N THR A 34 -4.06 9.83 -6.15
CA THR A 34 -2.65 9.79 -6.53
C THR A 34 -2.43 10.01 -8.03
N ARG A 35 -3.48 10.24 -8.83
CA ARG A 35 -3.46 10.50 -10.28
C ARG A 35 -2.66 9.49 -11.12
N HIS A 36 -2.65 8.21 -10.72
CA HIS A 36 -1.99 7.16 -11.51
C HIS A 36 -2.81 6.87 -12.78
N LYS A 37 -2.20 7.10 -13.95
CA LYS A 37 -2.87 6.91 -15.25
C LYS A 37 -3.06 5.43 -15.62
N SER A 38 -2.06 4.60 -15.31
CA SER A 38 -2.08 3.17 -15.63
C SER A 38 -2.71 2.37 -14.50
N GLU A 39 -3.86 1.78 -14.77
CA GLU A 39 -4.48 0.81 -13.87
C GLU A 39 -3.58 -0.39 -13.63
N VAL A 40 -3.00 -0.94 -14.69
CA VAL A 40 -2.12 -2.12 -14.62
C VAL A 40 -0.93 -1.86 -13.70
N SER A 41 -0.32 -0.67 -13.80
CA SER A 41 0.77 -0.28 -12.90
C SER A 41 0.29 -0.15 -11.45
N PHE A 42 -0.94 0.35 -11.25
CA PHE A 42 -1.51 0.56 -9.93
C PHE A 42 -1.92 -0.76 -9.24
N LYS A 43 -2.31 -1.78 -9.99
CA LYS A 43 -2.68 -3.12 -9.47
C LYS A 43 -1.58 -3.74 -8.60
N ARG A 44 -0.30 -3.41 -8.84
CA ARG A 44 0.82 -3.89 -8.01
C ARG A 44 0.74 -3.42 -6.57
N TYR A 45 0.32 -2.17 -6.33
CA TYR A 45 0.13 -1.66 -4.96
C TYR A 45 -1.08 -2.32 -4.31
N ALA A 46 -2.17 -2.50 -5.07
CA ALA A 46 -3.37 -3.17 -4.58
C ALA A 46 -3.10 -4.63 -4.18
N LYS A 47 -2.28 -5.36 -4.94
CA LYS A 47 -1.85 -6.74 -4.60
C LYS A 47 -1.16 -6.80 -3.24
N ARG A 48 -0.21 -5.89 -2.97
CA ARG A 48 0.52 -5.86 -1.70
C ARG A 48 -0.41 -5.57 -0.51
N ALA A 49 -1.35 -4.65 -0.69
CA ALA A 49 -2.34 -4.34 0.34
C ALA A 49 -3.33 -5.48 0.56
N LEU A 50 -3.74 -6.17 -0.52
CA LEU A 50 -4.58 -7.37 -0.44
C LEU A 50 -3.87 -8.50 0.30
N GLU A 51 -2.59 -8.77 0.02
CA GLU A 51 -1.80 -9.76 0.74
C GLU A 51 -1.69 -9.43 2.23
N ALA A 52 -1.41 -8.16 2.58
CA ALA A 52 -1.40 -7.71 3.98
C ALA A 52 -2.77 -7.84 4.66
N ALA A 53 -3.86 -7.57 3.94
CA ALA A 53 -5.21 -7.72 4.46
C ALA A 53 -5.59 -9.20 4.65
N ALA A 54 -5.19 -10.07 3.70
CA ALA A 54 -5.41 -11.51 3.78
C ALA A 54 -4.64 -12.13 4.96
N GLU A 55 -3.39 -11.72 5.18
CA GLU A 55 -2.58 -12.13 6.34
C GLU A 55 -3.29 -11.74 7.64
N ARG A 56 -3.72 -10.48 7.79
CA ARG A 56 -4.46 -10.04 8.99
C ARG A 56 -5.77 -10.81 9.19
N ALA A 57 -6.53 -11.04 8.11
CA ALA A 57 -7.78 -11.78 8.17
C ALA A 57 -7.56 -13.25 8.59
N PHE A 58 -6.48 -13.88 8.11
CA PHE A 58 -6.10 -15.22 8.51
C PHE A 58 -5.83 -15.31 10.01
N TYR A 59 -4.95 -14.45 10.55
CA TYR A 59 -4.63 -14.43 11.97
C TYR A 59 -5.86 -14.12 12.86
N GLN A 60 -6.70 -13.20 12.42
CA GLN A 60 -7.98 -12.91 13.09
C GLN A 60 -8.91 -14.13 13.12
N ALA A 61 -8.99 -14.90 12.04
CA ALA A 61 -9.87 -16.07 11.95
C ALA A 61 -9.44 -17.23 12.85
N ILE A 62 -8.13 -17.39 13.08
CA ILE A 62 -7.57 -18.44 13.95
C ILE A 62 -7.39 -17.98 15.41
N GLY A 63 -7.64 -16.71 15.71
CA GLY A 63 -7.52 -16.15 17.07
C GLY A 63 -6.08 -15.88 17.51
N GLU A 64 -5.14 -15.73 16.58
CA GLU A 64 -3.73 -15.44 16.84
C GLU A 64 -3.35 -14.01 16.43
N GLU A 65 -2.19 -13.53 16.90
CA GLU A 65 -1.61 -12.27 16.42
C GLU A 65 -0.60 -12.53 15.29
N PRO A 66 -0.56 -11.66 14.26
CA PRO A 66 0.46 -11.76 13.23
C PRO A 66 1.86 -11.51 13.82
N PRO A 67 2.90 -12.19 13.30
CA PRO A 67 4.27 -12.01 13.78
C PRO A 67 4.72 -10.54 13.63
N LYS A 68 5.38 -10.02 14.67
CA LYS A 68 6.03 -8.70 14.60
C LYS A 68 7.28 -8.82 13.73
N LEU A 69 7.22 -8.26 12.52
CA LEU A 69 8.36 -8.09 11.61
C LEU A 69 9.41 -7.14 12.17
#